data_AF-A0ABD5TLU4-F1
#
_entry.id   AF-A0ABD5TLU4-F1
#
_cell.length_a   1.000
_cell.length_b   1.000
_cell.length_c   1.000
_cell.angle_alpha   90.00
_cell.angle_beta   90.00
_cell.angle_gamma   90.00
#
_symmetry.space_group_name_H-M   'P 1'
#
loop_
_entity.id
_entity.type
_entity.pdbx_description
1 polymer ?
#
loop_
_entity_poly.entity_id
_entity_poly.type
_entity_poly.pdbx_seq_one_letter_code
_entity_poly.pdbx_strand_id
1 'polypeptide(L)'
;MDLEAPADAWYVYVAVAIVSVALGGLALGVSMGPPPDADAAANAIEGVTGSEHPGSASYEHDAETVTIDRKTITMENEHGTSHASVSYGTVVPVNGYERLEELTYGASVDEVFAAEQADPHTDASAEFFELVDSADEENSGSELSADGELRARTIAIDEDSTMTASVRTGRDGEVADAIESEFDTDGDIPNHVTLKLEGDGTRGTHVDIESTPIEETVDEPPSGILETVLRALEDAHDWVKSSFCGDGNPFCDEGDDPEPDIVTSHSEYVSPEPGDGPTIRRFDLLDELDEPEDADEFDEVWLGTYDLEVELRNPTLDCEARITESQKGEWVTLCGPDLTLEDFDDPHWHDQRGGVHYVTLVTV
;
A
#
# COMPACT_ATOMS: atom_id res chain seq x y z
N MET A 1 -81.30 -18.53 -61.19
CA MET A 1 -79.93 -18.36 -60.66
C MET A 1 -80.07 -17.32 -59.58
N ASP A 2 -80.56 -17.76 -58.42
CA ASP A 2 -80.71 -16.91 -57.26
C ASP A 2 -79.30 -16.65 -56.71
N LEU A 3 -78.85 -15.41 -56.87
CA LEU A 3 -77.69 -14.90 -56.17
C LEU A 3 -78.19 -14.57 -54.77
N GLU A 4 -78.23 -15.57 -53.89
CA GLU A 4 -78.26 -15.33 -52.45
C GLU A 4 -77.04 -14.46 -52.14
N ALA A 5 -77.26 -13.15 -52.03
CA ALA A 5 -76.24 -12.20 -51.62
C ALA A 5 -75.78 -12.68 -50.24
N PRO A 6 -74.53 -13.19 -50.12
CA PRO A 6 -74.15 -13.90 -48.92
C PRO A 6 -74.17 -12.89 -47.77
N ALA A 7 -74.98 -13.18 -46.76
CA ALA A 7 -75.06 -12.42 -45.52
C ALA A 7 -73.71 -12.33 -44.77
N ASP A 8 -72.66 -12.97 -45.29
CA ASP A 8 -71.28 -12.93 -44.82
C ASP A 8 -70.44 -11.73 -45.27
N ALA A 9 -70.89 -10.93 -46.25
CA ALA A 9 -70.05 -9.88 -46.81
C ALA A 9 -69.58 -8.83 -45.77
N TRP A 10 -70.43 -8.47 -44.80
CA TRP A 10 -70.09 -7.46 -43.79
C TRP A 10 -69.13 -7.99 -42.72
N TYR A 11 -69.23 -9.28 -42.35
CA TYR A 11 -68.27 -9.93 -41.44
C TYR A 11 -66.88 -9.98 -42.06
N VAL A 12 -66.79 -10.23 -43.38
CA VAL A 12 -65.52 -10.18 -44.11
C VAL A 12 -64.91 -8.77 -44.07
N TYR A 13 -65.70 -7.71 -44.27
CA TYR A 13 -65.19 -6.34 -44.17
C TYR A 13 -64.68 -5.99 -42.77
N VAL A 14 -65.39 -6.40 -41.71
CA VAL A 14 -64.94 -6.18 -40.32
C VAL A 14 -63.67 -6.97 -40.02
N ALA A 15 -63.61 -8.23 -40.44
CA ALA A 15 -62.41 -9.06 -40.26
C ALA A 15 -61.20 -8.46 -40.98
N VAL A 16 -61.36 -8.00 -42.22
CA VAL A 16 -60.30 -7.33 -42.98
C VAL A 16 -59.88 -6.02 -42.30
N ALA A 17 -60.83 -5.21 -41.79
CA ALA A 17 -60.49 -3.98 -41.08
C ALA A 17 -59.67 -4.26 -39.80
N ILE A 18 -60.05 -5.27 -39.00
CA ILE A 18 -59.31 -5.66 -37.80
C ILE A 18 -57.90 -6.14 -38.18
N VAL A 19 -57.78 -7.00 -39.20
CA VAL A 19 -56.47 -7.50 -39.67
C VAL A 19 -55.61 -6.36 -40.22
N SER A 20 -56.18 -5.41 -40.97
CA SER A 20 -55.44 -4.25 -41.47
C SER A 20 -54.98 -3.31 -40.35
N VAL A 21 -55.79 -3.10 -39.30
CA VAL A 21 -55.37 -2.32 -38.12
C VAL A 21 -54.28 -3.06 -37.35
N ALA A 22 -54.39 -4.38 -37.18
CA ALA A 22 -53.37 -5.19 -36.52
C ALA A 22 -52.05 -5.16 -37.29
N LEU A 23 -52.07 -5.36 -38.61
CA LEU A 23 -50.88 -5.28 -39.47
C LEU A 23 -50.31 -3.85 -39.53
N GLY A 24 -51.17 -2.84 -39.56
CA GLY A 24 -50.75 -1.43 -39.50
C GLY A 24 -50.10 -1.08 -38.17
N GLY A 25 -50.61 -1.60 -37.06
CA GLY A 25 -50.00 -1.48 -35.73
C GLY A 25 -48.63 -2.14 -35.65
N LEU A 26 -48.47 -3.32 -36.24
CA LEU A 26 -47.17 -3.99 -36.35
C LEU A 26 -46.19 -3.19 -37.22
N ALA A 27 -46.64 -2.67 -38.36
CA ALA A 27 -45.79 -1.88 -39.26
C ALA A 27 -45.33 -0.55 -38.65
N LEU A 28 -46.14 0.05 -37.78
CA LEU A 28 -45.77 1.27 -37.04
C LEU A 28 -45.02 0.99 -35.72
N GLY A 29 -45.10 -0.25 -35.22
CA GLY A 29 -44.43 -0.68 -33.99
C GLY A 29 -43.01 -1.22 -34.20
N VAL A 30 -42.60 -1.52 -35.44
CA VAL A 30 -41.19 -1.77 -35.75
C VAL A 30 -40.49 -0.42 -35.72
N SER A 31 -39.92 -0.10 -34.56
CA SER A 31 -38.99 1.00 -34.36
C SER A 31 -37.85 0.80 -35.38
N MET A 32 -37.70 1.72 -36.33
CA MET A 32 -36.71 1.65 -37.42
C MET A 32 -35.55 2.63 -37.14
N GLY A 33 -35.15 2.75 -35.88
CA GLY A 33 -33.96 3.51 -35.53
C GLY A 33 -32.69 2.89 -36.15
N PRO A 34 -31.62 3.67 -36.32
CA PRO A 34 -30.31 3.08 -36.58
C PRO A 34 -29.80 2.33 -35.34
N PRO A 35 -28.92 1.33 -35.50
CA PRO A 35 -28.14 0.80 -34.38
C PRO A 35 -27.24 1.90 -33.80
N PRO A 36 -26.78 1.77 -32.54
CA PRO A 36 -25.94 2.77 -31.90
C PRO A 36 -24.57 2.86 -32.59
N ASP A 37 -23.97 4.06 -32.58
CA ASP A 37 -22.70 4.34 -33.26
C ASP A 37 -21.50 4.02 -32.35
N ALA A 38 -21.09 2.74 -32.37
CA ALA A 38 -19.92 2.25 -31.64
C ALA A 38 -18.60 2.86 -32.12
N ASP A 39 -18.50 3.25 -33.40
CA ASP A 39 -17.30 3.91 -33.94
C ASP A 39 -17.12 5.29 -33.30
N ALA A 40 -18.20 6.07 -33.15
CA ALA A 40 -18.15 7.36 -32.49
C ALA A 40 -17.73 7.24 -31.01
N ALA A 41 -18.25 6.25 -30.30
CA ALA A 41 -17.85 5.95 -28.92
C ALA A 41 -16.36 5.56 -28.82
N ALA A 42 -15.88 4.68 -29.70
CA ALA A 42 -14.47 4.29 -29.75
C ALA A 42 -13.56 5.50 -30.05
N ASN A 43 -13.95 6.38 -30.99
CA ASN A 43 -13.19 7.60 -31.30
C ASN A 43 -13.13 8.56 -30.09
N ALA A 44 -14.18 8.66 -29.28
CA ALA A 44 -14.19 9.48 -28.07
C ALA A 44 -13.19 8.95 -27.04
N ILE A 45 -13.16 7.62 -26.83
CA ILE A 45 -12.19 6.94 -25.98
C ILE A 45 -10.76 7.13 -26.53
N GLU A 46 -10.52 6.85 -27.80
CA GLU A 46 -9.19 6.99 -28.42
C GLU A 46 -8.64 8.42 -28.30
N GLY A 47 -9.52 9.42 -28.38
CA GLY A 47 -9.16 10.83 -28.23
C GLY A 47 -8.53 11.16 -26.87
N VAL A 48 -8.93 10.46 -25.79
CA VAL A 48 -8.33 10.62 -24.47
C VAL A 48 -7.16 9.67 -24.25
N THR A 49 -7.29 8.39 -24.61
CA THR A 49 -6.26 7.39 -24.36
C THR A 49 -4.97 7.66 -25.14
N GLY A 50 -5.08 8.21 -26.35
CA GLY A 50 -3.93 8.57 -27.19
C GLY A 50 -3.22 9.87 -26.81
N SER A 51 -3.72 10.60 -25.80
CA SER A 51 -3.16 11.89 -25.40
C SER A 51 -1.85 11.73 -24.60
N GLU A 52 -0.95 12.70 -24.75
CA GLU A 52 0.25 12.83 -23.91
C GLU A 52 -0.07 13.35 -22.51
N HIS A 53 -1.27 13.88 -22.31
CA HIS A 53 -1.72 14.48 -21.05
C HIS A 53 -3.07 13.90 -20.61
N PRO A 54 -3.33 13.83 -19.29
CA PRO A 54 -4.66 13.48 -18.77
C PRO A 54 -5.76 14.31 -19.42
N GLY A 55 -6.83 13.63 -19.85
CA GLY A 55 -7.92 14.24 -20.58
C GLY A 55 -9.22 13.51 -20.32
N SER A 56 -10.34 14.15 -20.69
CA SER A 56 -11.68 13.60 -20.57
C SER A 56 -12.47 13.84 -21.86
N ALA A 57 -13.31 12.88 -22.24
CA ALA A 57 -14.25 12.98 -23.34
C ALA A 57 -15.60 12.42 -22.92
N SER A 58 -16.68 12.95 -23.48
CA SER A 58 -18.02 12.37 -23.35
C SER A 58 -18.68 12.23 -24.71
N TYR A 59 -19.57 11.24 -24.81
CA TYR A 59 -20.31 10.93 -26.02
C TYR A 59 -21.74 10.49 -25.67
N GLU A 60 -22.72 11.27 -26.10
CA GLU A 60 -24.14 10.92 -25.98
C GLU A 60 -24.50 9.81 -26.97
N HIS A 61 -25.22 8.78 -26.53
CA HIS A 61 -25.64 7.66 -27.36
C HIS A 61 -27.02 7.13 -26.97
N ASP A 62 -27.55 6.27 -27.83
CA ASP A 62 -28.86 5.63 -27.71
C ASP A 62 -28.79 4.12 -27.46
N ALA A 63 -27.62 3.61 -27.06
CA ALA A 63 -27.47 2.25 -26.58
C ALA A 63 -28.21 2.02 -25.26
N GLU A 64 -28.84 0.86 -25.13
CA GLU A 64 -29.45 0.35 -23.90
C GLU A 64 -28.42 -0.49 -23.10
N THR A 65 -27.58 -1.21 -23.83
CA THR A 65 -26.51 -2.05 -23.28
C THR A 65 -25.19 -1.73 -23.96
N VAL A 66 -24.12 -1.64 -23.17
CA VAL A 66 -22.75 -1.48 -23.66
C VAL A 66 -21.87 -2.57 -23.04
N THR A 67 -21.06 -3.23 -23.86
CA THR A 67 -20.04 -4.17 -23.42
C THR A 67 -18.68 -3.66 -23.88
N ILE A 68 -17.80 -3.40 -22.92
CA ILE A 68 -16.42 -3.00 -23.17
C ILE A 68 -15.52 -4.14 -22.73
N ASP A 69 -14.82 -4.75 -23.68
CA ASP A 69 -13.82 -5.79 -23.43
C ASP A 69 -12.46 -5.27 -23.88
N ARG A 70 -11.76 -4.60 -22.96
CA ARG A 70 -10.41 -4.01 -23.10
C ARG A 70 -10.23 -3.05 -24.27
N LYS A 71 -10.23 -3.56 -25.50
CA LYS A 71 -10.05 -2.84 -26.77
C LYS A 71 -11.24 -2.96 -27.71
N THR A 72 -12.31 -3.64 -27.32
CA THR A 72 -13.52 -3.77 -28.13
C THR A 72 -14.68 -3.15 -27.38
N ILE A 73 -15.48 -2.36 -28.08
CA ILE A 73 -16.76 -1.85 -27.58
C ILE A 73 -17.88 -2.44 -28.44
N THR A 74 -18.89 -3.00 -27.79
CA THR A 74 -20.13 -3.45 -28.40
C THR A 74 -21.26 -2.63 -27.79
N MET A 75 -22.11 -2.05 -28.62
CA MET A 75 -23.26 -1.26 -28.21
C MET A 75 -24.52 -1.87 -28.81
N GLU A 76 -25.57 -2.00 -28.01
CA GLU A 76 -26.84 -2.59 -28.41
C GLU A 76 -28.02 -1.72 -28.00
N ASN A 77 -29.02 -1.64 -28.89
CA ASN A 77 -30.35 -1.12 -28.59
C ASN A 77 -31.42 -1.98 -29.29
N GLU A 78 -32.70 -1.63 -29.10
CA GLU A 78 -33.84 -2.27 -29.78
C GLU A 78 -33.75 -2.32 -31.31
N HIS A 79 -32.87 -1.52 -31.94
CA HIS A 79 -32.69 -1.44 -33.40
C HIS A 79 -31.51 -2.25 -33.93
N GLY A 80 -30.59 -2.67 -33.06
CA GLY A 80 -29.51 -3.58 -33.41
C GLY A 80 -28.24 -3.38 -32.60
N THR A 81 -27.20 -4.10 -33.01
CA THR A 81 -25.91 -4.16 -32.34
C THR A 81 -24.84 -3.60 -33.26
N SER A 82 -23.94 -2.78 -32.71
CA SER A 82 -22.75 -2.27 -33.38
C SER A 82 -21.50 -2.59 -32.58
N HIS A 83 -20.36 -2.72 -33.24
CA HIS A 83 -19.08 -3.03 -32.61
C HIS A 83 -17.97 -2.18 -33.22
N ALA A 84 -17.03 -1.76 -32.37
CA ALA A 84 -15.83 -1.05 -32.78
C ALA A 84 -14.63 -1.49 -31.94
N SER A 85 -13.43 -1.24 -32.44
CA SER A 85 -12.18 -1.52 -31.74
C SER A 85 -11.43 -0.23 -31.44
N VAL A 86 -10.90 -0.12 -30.23
CA VAL A 86 -9.99 0.94 -29.77
C VAL A 86 -8.56 0.53 -30.10
N SER A 87 -7.82 1.42 -30.76
CA SER A 87 -6.47 1.18 -31.26
C SER A 87 -5.39 1.47 -30.21
N TYR A 88 -5.67 2.37 -29.26
CA TYR A 88 -4.70 2.87 -28.30
C TYR A 88 -5.11 2.58 -26.86
N GLY A 89 -4.16 2.05 -26.09
CA GLY A 89 -4.32 1.70 -24.68
C GLY A 89 -5.37 0.63 -24.42
N THR A 90 -5.60 0.37 -23.14
CA THR A 90 -6.69 -0.46 -22.63
C THR A 90 -7.58 0.44 -21.80
N VAL A 91 -8.89 0.18 -21.84
CA VAL A 91 -9.86 0.90 -21.02
C VAL A 91 -10.45 0.01 -19.96
N VAL A 92 -10.73 0.59 -18.80
CA VAL A 92 -11.34 -0.09 -17.66
C VAL A 92 -12.75 0.46 -17.47
N PRO A 93 -13.80 -0.37 -17.61
CA PRO A 93 -15.16 0.04 -17.32
C PRO A 93 -15.39 0.07 -15.81
N VAL A 94 -15.86 1.19 -15.27
CA VAL A 94 -15.94 1.43 -13.81
C VAL A 94 -17.37 1.53 -13.29
N ASN A 95 -18.36 1.12 -14.08
CA ASN A 95 -19.77 1.14 -13.67
C ASN A 95 -19.98 0.39 -12.34
N GLY A 96 -20.62 1.04 -11.37
CA GLY A 96 -20.87 0.48 -10.04
C GLY A 96 -19.73 0.65 -9.03
N TYR A 97 -18.60 1.22 -9.44
CA TYR A 97 -17.48 1.58 -8.56
C TYR A 97 -17.53 3.09 -8.27
N GLU A 98 -18.35 3.50 -7.29
CA GLU A 98 -18.69 4.91 -7.01
C GLU A 98 -17.45 5.84 -6.98
N ARG A 99 -16.35 5.41 -6.33
CA ARG A 99 -15.09 6.18 -6.26
C ARG A 99 -14.45 6.41 -7.63
N LEU A 100 -14.39 5.38 -8.47
CA LEU A 100 -13.82 5.47 -9.82
C LEU A 100 -14.76 6.22 -10.76
N GLU A 101 -16.07 6.11 -10.57
CA GLU A 101 -17.06 6.91 -11.29
C GLU A 101 -16.88 8.40 -10.99
N GLU A 102 -16.71 8.80 -9.73
CA GLU A 102 -16.41 10.19 -9.35
C GLU A 102 -15.18 10.74 -10.08
N LEU A 103 -14.14 9.92 -10.27
CA LEU A 103 -13.00 10.28 -11.11
C LEU A 103 -13.43 10.51 -12.56
N THR A 104 -14.23 9.64 -13.18
CA THR A 104 -14.73 9.90 -14.55
C THR A 104 -15.60 11.18 -14.65
N TYR A 105 -16.28 11.57 -13.56
CA TYR A 105 -17.09 12.79 -13.50
C TYR A 105 -16.32 14.09 -13.24
N GLY A 106 -15.04 14.01 -12.87
CA GLY A 106 -14.19 15.21 -12.73
C GLY A 106 -13.46 15.34 -11.39
N ALA A 107 -13.74 14.50 -10.39
CA ALA A 107 -13.03 14.54 -9.11
C ALA A 107 -11.53 14.30 -9.30
N SER A 108 -10.68 14.86 -8.45
CA SER A 108 -9.25 14.54 -8.43
C SER A 108 -8.99 13.28 -7.63
N VAL A 109 -7.92 12.57 -7.96
CA VAL A 109 -7.44 11.41 -7.18
C VAL A 109 -7.20 11.84 -5.73
N ASP A 110 -6.58 13.01 -5.53
CA ASP A 110 -6.35 13.59 -4.21
C ASP A 110 -7.61 13.73 -3.36
N GLU A 111 -8.77 13.99 -3.99
CA GLU A 111 -10.04 14.18 -3.30
C GLU A 111 -10.69 12.83 -2.97
N VAL A 112 -10.70 11.91 -3.94
CA VAL A 112 -11.33 10.58 -3.81
C VAL A 112 -10.56 9.65 -2.87
N PHE A 113 -9.23 9.78 -2.82
CA PHE A 113 -8.32 8.97 -2.00
C PHE A 113 -7.69 9.77 -0.85
N ALA A 114 -8.36 10.84 -0.40
CA ALA A 114 -7.84 11.71 0.66
C ALA A 114 -7.65 10.99 2.01
N ALA A 115 -8.44 9.95 2.27
CA ALA A 115 -8.37 9.18 3.51
C ALA A 115 -7.13 8.28 3.53
N GLU A 116 -6.85 7.61 2.42
CA GLU A 116 -5.69 6.73 2.23
C GLU A 116 -4.40 7.55 2.23
N GLN A 117 -4.37 8.71 1.57
CA GLN A 117 -3.22 9.62 1.65
C GLN A 117 -2.96 10.15 3.07
N ALA A 118 -3.99 10.21 3.92
CA ALA A 118 -3.85 10.65 5.30
C ALA A 118 -3.43 9.51 6.24
N ASP A 119 -3.49 8.26 5.79
CA ASP A 119 -3.10 7.08 6.56
C ASP A 119 -1.65 6.67 6.19
N PRO A 120 -0.69 6.77 7.13
CA PRO A 120 0.71 6.40 6.86
C PRO A 120 0.92 4.90 6.58
N HIS A 121 -0.09 4.06 6.81
CA HIS A 121 -0.04 2.63 6.56
C HIS A 121 -0.71 2.21 5.24
N THR A 122 -1.30 3.15 4.50
CA THR A 122 -2.03 2.85 3.26
C THR A 122 -1.37 3.54 2.07
N ASP A 123 -1.17 2.79 0.98
CA ASP A 123 -0.79 3.37 -0.31
C ASP A 123 -2.03 3.79 -1.08
N ALA A 124 -2.26 5.08 -1.24
CA ALA A 124 -3.39 5.57 -2.04
C ALA A 124 -3.32 5.11 -3.51
N SER A 125 -2.11 4.96 -4.07
CA SER A 125 -1.91 4.49 -5.44
C SER A 125 -2.17 3.00 -5.56
N ALA A 126 -1.70 2.17 -4.60
CA ALA A 126 -1.99 0.74 -4.61
C ALA A 126 -3.49 0.47 -4.43
N GLU A 127 -4.16 1.18 -3.51
CA GLU A 127 -5.62 1.09 -3.32
C GLU A 127 -6.38 1.51 -4.59
N PHE A 128 -5.91 2.57 -5.27
CA PHE A 128 -6.46 2.95 -6.57
C PHE A 128 -6.31 1.83 -7.61
N PHE A 129 -5.13 1.22 -7.70
CA PHE A 129 -4.88 0.14 -8.66
C PHE A 129 -5.64 -1.15 -8.33
N GLU A 130 -5.79 -1.50 -7.07
CA GLU A 130 -6.62 -2.63 -6.63
C GLU A 130 -8.10 -2.41 -7.00
N LEU A 131 -8.61 -1.19 -6.83
CA LEU A 131 -9.97 -0.84 -7.26
C LEU A 131 -10.13 -0.89 -8.79
N VAL A 132 -9.13 -0.42 -9.54
CA VAL A 132 -9.13 -0.49 -11.01
C VAL A 132 -9.10 -1.95 -11.48
N ASP A 133 -8.28 -2.79 -10.86
CA ASP A 133 -8.19 -4.21 -11.19
C ASP A 133 -9.50 -4.94 -10.90
N SER A 134 -10.09 -4.71 -9.72
CA SER A 134 -11.41 -5.24 -9.37
C SER A 134 -12.49 -4.82 -10.36
N ALA A 135 -12.48 -3.55 -10.79
CA ALA A 135 -13.42 -3.04 -11.78
C ALA A 135 -13.21 -3.67 -13.16
N ASP A 136 -11.97 -3.86 -13.61
CA ASP A 136 -11.66 -4.57 -14.86
C ASP A 136 -12.12 -6.02 -14.81
N GLU A 137 -11.83 -6.74 -13.72
CA GLU A 137 -12.23 -8.14 -13.54
C GLU A 137 -13.76 -8.33 -13.55
N GLU A 138 -14.50 -7.42 -12.92
CA GLU A 138 -15.96 -7.51 -12.84
C GLU A 138 -16.66 -7.03 -14.13
N ASN A 139 -16.22 -5.91 -14.69
CA ASN A 139 -16.95 -5.22 -15.75
C ASN A 139 -16.42 -5.52 -17.16
N SER A 140 -15.14 -5.88 -17.34
CA SER A 140 -14.60 -6.10 -18.69
C SER A 140 -15.26 -7.30 -19.36
N GLY A 141 -15.87 -7.06 -20.52
CA GLY A 141 -16.62 -8.07 -21.28
C GLY A 141 -18.03 -8.37 -20.74
N SER A 142 -18.44 -7.72 -19.65
CA SER A 142 -19.79 -7.81 -19.10
C SER A 142 -20.76 -6.86 -19.81
N GLU A 143 -22.05 -7.17 -19.77
CA GLU A 143 -23.11 -6.28 -20.28
C GLU A 143 -23.42 -5.20 -19.23
N LEU A 144 -23.16 -3.94 -19.57
CA LEU A 144 -23.41 -2.78 -18.73
C LEU A 144 -24.68 -2.06 -19.20
N SER A 145 -25.58 -1.75 -18.27
CA SER A 145 -26.76 -0.91 -18.57
C SER A 145 -26.29 0.52 -18.79
N ALA A 146 -26.63 1.09 -19.94
CA ALA A 146 -26.15 2.41 -20.31
C ALA A 146 -27.18 3.50 -19.97
N ASP A 147 -26.72 4.67 -19.54
CA ASP A 147 -27.60 5.79 -19.13
C ASP A 147 -27.82 6.83 -20.24
N GLY A 148 -27.13 6.64 -21.37
CA GLY A 148 -27.19 7.48 -22.56
C GLY A 148 -25.96 8.38 -22.74
N GLU A 149 -24.97 8.34 -21.84
CA GLU A 149 -23.73 9.08 -21.97
C GLU A 149 -22.50 8.24 -21.60
N LEU A 150 -21.65 7.97 -22.59
CA LEU A 150 -20.33 7.41 -22.34
C LEU A 150 -19.39 8.53 -21.91
N ARG A 151 -18.66 8.34 -20.80
CA ARG A 151 -17.60 9.24 -20.34
C ARG A 151 -16.29 8.47 -20.20
N ALA A 152 -15.23 8.98 -20.80
CA ALA A 152 -13.90 8.43 -20.70
C ALA A 152 -12.97 9.48 -20.07
N ARG A 153 -12.14 9.06 -19.12
CA ARG A 153 -11.12 9.92 -18.52
C ARG A 153 -9.82 9.16 -18.31
N THR A 154 -8.72 9.75 -18.77
CA THR A 154 -7.38 9.28 -18.46
C THR A 154 -6.90 9.91 -17.16
N ILE A 155 -6.53 9.07 -16.20
CA ILE A 155 -5.93 9.44 -14.92
C ILE A 155 -4.43 9.18 -15.01
N ALA A 156 -3.64 10.15 -14.56
CA ALA A 156 -2.22 9.99 -14.33
C ALA A 156 -2.00 9.84 -12.82
N ILE A 157 -1.33 8.76 -12.45
CA ILE A 157 -0.90 8.47 -11.08
C ILE A 157 0.62 8.49 -11.13
N ASP A 158 1.23 9.45 -10.44
CA ASP A 158 2.64 9.36 -10.12
C ASP A 158 2.83 8.21 -9.12
N GLU A 159 3.89 7.41 -9.25
CA GLU A 159 4.27 6.49 -8.18
C GLU A 159 4.45 7.34 -6.92
N ASP A 160 3.54 7.20 -5.95
CA ASP A 160 3.60 7.99 -4.74
C ASP A 160 4.91 7.65 -4.03
N SER A 161 5.47 8.66 -3.34
CA SER A 161 6.74 8.53 -2.66
C SER A 161 6.60 7.70 -1.39
N THR A 162 6.27 6.42 -1.54
CA THR A 162 5.94 5.54 -0.44
C THR A 162 7.21 5.07 0.22
N MET A 163 7.27 5.33 1.52
CA MET A 163 8.36 4.88 2.36
C MET A 163 7.94 3.59 3.04
N THR A 164 8.60 2.49 2.71
CA THR A 164 8.47 1.24 3.47
C THR A 164 9.61 1.16 4.46
N ALA A 165 9.28 0.97 5.74
CA ALA A 165 10.24 0.72 6.78
C ALA A 165 10.05 -0.68 7.33
N SER A 166 11.09 -1.50 7.24
CA SER A 166 11.09 -2.84 7.83
C SER A 166 12.24 -2.97 8.81
N VAL A 167 12.03 -3.73 9.86
CA VAL A 167 13.02 -4.02 10.88
C VAL A 167 13.25 -5.52 10.98
N ARG A 168 14.48 -5.92 11.25
CA ARG A 168 14.84 -7.31 11.49
C ARG A 168 15.86 -7.40 12.61
N THR A 169 15.60 -8.24 13.57
CA THR A 169 16.58 -8.57 14.62
C THR A 169 17.59 -9.59 14.10
N GLY A 170 18.85 -9.43 14.49
CA GLY A 170 19.93 -10.32 14.07
C GLY A 170 20.86 -10.69 15.22
N ARG A 171 21.70 -11.70 14.94
CA ARG A 171 22.69 -12.24 15.86
C ARG A 171 24.06 -12.22 15.21
N ASP A 172 25.04 -11.65 15.91
CA ASP A 172 26.45 -11.78 15.58
C ASP A 172 27.03 -13.01 16.30
N GLY A 173 27.64 -13.92 15.54
CA GLY A 173 28.04 -15.23 16.06
C GLY A 173 29.06 -15.14 17.19
N GLU A 174 30.01 -14.21 17.11
CA GLU A 174 31.12 -14.12 18.08
C GLU A 174 30.64 -13.66 19.47
N VAL A 175 29.72 -12.70 19.53
CA VAL A 175 29.17 -12.18 20.79
C VAL A 175 28.23 -13.20 21.42
N ALA A 176 27.41 -13.84 20.60
CA ALA A 176 26.37 -14.70 21.12
C ALA A 176 26.91 -16.07 21.58
N ASP A 177 27.97 -16.57 20.95
CA ASP A 177 28.71 -17.73 21.46
C ASP A 177 29.33 -17.45 22.85
N ALA A 178 29.72 -16.20 23.13
CA ALA A 178 30.22 -15.79 24.43
C ALA A 178 29.11 -15.76 25.50
N ILE A 179 27.94 -15.20 25.16
CA ILE A 179 26.78 -15.12 26.07
C ILE A 179 26.25 -16.52 26.40
N GLU A 180 26.02 -17.39 25.41
CA GLU A 180 25.52 -18.76 25.63
C GLU A 180 26.46 -19.57 26.52
N SER A 181 27.77 -19.38 26.37
CA SER A 181 28.76 -20.11 27.16
C SER A 181 28.76 -19.75 28.65
N GLU A 182 28.30 -18.55 28.99
CA GLU A 182 28.43 -17.99 30.34
C GLU A 182 27.12 -18.08 31.13
N PHE A 183 25.97 -17.83 30.48
CA PHE A 183 24.68 -17.77 31.18
C PHE A 183 23.89 -19.09 31.14
N ASP A 184 24.40 -20.13 30.47
CA ASP A 184 23.70 -21.42 30.25
C ASP A 184 22.26 -21.20 29.73
N THR A 185 22.08 -20.11 28.98
CA THR A 185 20.81 -19.73 28.37
C THR A 185 20.73 -20.41 27.02
N ASP A 186 19.69 -21.22 26.82
CA ASP A 186 19.26 -21.64 25.47
C ASP A 186 18.66 -20.46 24.66
N GLY A 187 18.70 -19.24 25.23
CA GLY A 187 18.07 -18.03 24.73
C GLY A 187 18.82 -17.43 23.55
N ASP A 188 18.15 -17.37 22.42
CA ASP A 188 18.66 -16.86 21.17
C ASP A 188 18.54 -15.31 21.14
N ILE A 189 19.20 -14.61 22.06
CA ILE A 189 19.04 -13.16 22.26
C ILE A 189 19.59 -12.38 21.04
N PRO A 190 18.81 -11.45 20.43
CA PRO A 190 19.31 -10.61 19.35
C PRO A 190 20.28 -9.55 19.89
N ASN A 191 21.38 -9.31 19.19
CA ASN A 191 22.41 -8.33 19.60
C ASN A 191 22.51 -7.12 18.65
N HIS A 192 21.76 -7.14 17.55
CA HIS A 192 21.62 -5.97 16.68
C HIS A 192 20.23 -5.93 16.04
N VAL A 193 19.83 -4.71 15.70
CA VAL A 193 18.61 -4.44 14.93
C VAL A 193 19.03 -3.91 13.57
N THR A 194 18.49 -4.50 12.50
CA THR A 194 18.67 -4.01 11.14
C THR A 194 17.41 -3.29 10.69
N LEU A 195 17.51 -2.01 10.39
CA LEU A 195 16.45 -1.24 9.75
C LEU A 195 16.70 -1.19 8.24
N LYS A 196 15.65 -1.46 7.46
CA LYS A 196 15.61 -1.30 6.00
C LYS A 196 14.57 -0.24 5.69
N LEU A 197 15.03 0.88 5.13
CA LEU A 197 14.17 1.94 4.63
C LEU A 197 14.21 1.92 3.10
N GLU A 198 13.05 1.83 2.49
CA GLU A 198 12.82 1.91 1.04
C GLU A 198 11.93 3.12 0.75
N GLY A 199 12.08 3.73 -0.43
CA GLY A 199 11.35 4.94 -0.82
C GLY A 199 12.17 6.23 -0.73
N ASP A 200 11.61 7.29 -1.29
CA ASP A 200 12.17 8.63 -1.48
C ASP A 200 11.75 9.64 -0.38
N GLY A 201 10.76 9.29 0.44
CA GLY A 201 10.34 10.04 1.64
C GLY A 201 11.29 9.95 2.85
N THR A 202 12.40 9.22 2.74
CA THR A 202 13.24 8.82 3.89
C THR A 202 14.10 9.93 4.52
N ARG A 203 14.05 11.16 3.98
CA ARG A 203 14.89 12.25 4.49
C ARG A 203 14.45 12.69 5.88
N GLY A 204 15.36 12.47 6.82
CA GLY A 204 15.28 13.04 8.16
C GLY A 204 14.45 12.22 9.13
N THR A 205 14.48 10.91 8.95
CA THR A 205 13.83 9.95 9.82
C THR A 205 14.66 9.77 11.09
N HIS A 206 14.03 10.02 12.23
CA HIS A 206 14.52 9.65 13.54
C HIS A 206 14.06 8.24 13.86
N VAL A 207 14.98 7.43 14.38
CA VAL A 207 14.73 6.05 14.78
C VAL A 207 14.94 6.00 16.28
N ASP A 208 13.89 5.68 17.01
CA ASP A 208 13.91 5.45 18.45
C ASP A 208 13.66 3.96 18.68
N ILE A 209 14.61 3.28 19.31
CA ILE A 209 14.49 1.87 19.68
C ILE A 209 14.44 1.81 21.19
N GLU A 210 13.30 1.37 21.74
CA GLU A 210 13.11 1.17 23.15
C GLU A 210 13.06 -0.33 23.46
N SER A 211 13.78 -0.75 24.50
CA SER A 211 13.74 -2.12 24.99
C SER A 211 13.35 -2.13 26.45
N THR A 212 12.51 -3.09 26.85
CA THR A 212 12.19 -3.30 28.26
C THR A 212 13.17 -4.31 28.85
N PRO A 213 13.90 -3.98 29.94
CA PRO A 213 14.74 -4.95 30.64
C PRO A 213 13.90 -6.11 31.18
N ILE A 214 14.52 -7.28 31.32
CA ILE A 214 13.94 -8.34 32.15
C ILE A 214 14.31 -8.03 33.60
N GLU A 215 13.30 -7.85 34.46
CA GLU A 215 13.49 -7.99 35.91
C GLU A 215 13.67 -9.48 36.24
N GLU A 216 14.75 -10.13 35.75
CA GLU A 216 15.17 -11.41 36.29
C GLU A 216 16.33 -11.16 37.24
N THR A 217 16.01 -11.14 38.54
CA THR A 217 17.01 -11.08 39.60
C THR A 217 17.96 -12.26 39.46
N VAL A 218 19.16 -12.01 38.96
CA VAL A 218 20.23 -13.01 38.92
C VAL A 218 20.67 -13.25 40.38
N ASP A 219 20.10 -14.28 41.00
CA ASP A 219 20.30 -14.60 42.43
C ASP A 219 21.75 -14.96 42.80
N GLU A 220 22.64 -15.23 41.83
CA GLU A 220 24.03 -15.62 42.07
C GLU A 220 25.00 -14.89 41.11
N PRO A 221 26.07 -14.24 41.61
CA PRO A 221 27.01 -13.51 40.77
C PRO A 221 27.67 -14.45 39.74
N PRO A 222 27.80 -14.03 38.47
CA PRO A 222 28.38 -14.86 37.43
C PRO A 222 29.84 -15.19 37.77
N SER A 223 30.21 -16.45 37.59
CA SER A 223 31.58 -16.92 37.78
C SER A 223 32.14 -17.38 36.44
N GLY A 224 33.16 -16.71 35.89
CA GLY A 224 33.69 -17.06 34.57
C GLY A 224 34.35 -15.92 33.77
N ILE A 225 34.23 -15.98 32.44
CA ILE A 225 34.84 -15.01 31.50
C ILE A 225 34.25 -13.61 31.71
N LEU A 226 33.03 -13.48 32.25
CA LEU A 226 32.49 -12.18 32.66
C LEU A 226 33.36 -11.54 33.76
N GLU A 227 33.90 -12.32 34.70
CA GLU A 227 34.89 -11.83 35.68
C GLU A 227 36.21 -11.41 35.01
N THR A 228 36.53 -11.95 33.82
CA THR A 228 37.73 -11.58 33.05
C THR A 228 37.51 -10.34 32.18
N VAL A 229 36.31 -10.16 31.63
CA VAL A 229 35.87 -8.96 30.91
C VAL A 229 35.67 -7.81 31.91
N LEU A 230 34.99 -8.07 33.02
CA LEU A 230 34.87 -7.16 34.17
C LEU A 230 36.25 -6.88 34.79
N ARG A 231 37.18 -7.86 34.91
CA ARG A 231 38.57 -7.58 35.35
C ARG A 231 39.40 -6.79 34.35
N ALA A 232 39.19 -6.99 33.05
CA ALA A 232 39.86 -6.18 32.03
C ALA A 232 39.41 -4.72 32.10
N LEU A 233 38.16 -4.48 32.53
CA LEU A 233 37.61 -3.17 32.88
C LEU A 233 38.13 -2.69 34.27
N GLU A 234 38.29 -3.56 35.27
CA GLU A 234 38.87 -3.22 36.58
C GLU A 234 40.38 -2.85 36.53
N ASP A 235 41.18 -3.50 35.68
CA ASP A 235 42.60 -3.20 35.51
C ASP A 235 42.83 -1.84 34.81
N ALA A 236 41.85 -1.34 34.04
CA ALA A 236 41.84 0.01 33.49
C ALA A 236 41.47 1.08 34.56
N HIS A 237 40.59 0.70 35.49
CA HIS A 237 40.11 1.53 36.60
C HIS A 237 41.19 1.91 37.63
N ASP A 238 42.13 1.01 37.95
CA ASP A 238 43.21 1.29 38.93
C ASP A 238 44.23 2.33 38.39
N TRP A 239 44.34 2.46 37.06
CA TRP A 239 45.14 3.49 36.40
C TRP A 239 44.46 4.87 36.43
N VAL A 240 43.13 4.95 36.29
CA VAL A 240 42.34 6.19 36.27
C VAL A 240 42.07 6.75 37.68
N LYS A 241 41.75 5.91 38.69
CA LYS A 241 41.59 6.36 40.09
C LYS A 241 42.86 7.00 40.65
N SER A 242 44.05 6.52 40.25
CA SER A 242 45.33 7.15 40.62
C SER A 242 45.56 8.52 39.97
N SER A 243 44.82 8.84 38.91
CA SER A 243 44.99 10.04 38.09
C SER A 243 43.99 11.17 38.42
N PHE A 244 42.79 10.85 38.91
CA PHE A 244 41.72 11.84 39.13
C PHE A 244 41.28 12.02 40.60
N CYS A 245 41.46 11.02 41.46
CA CYS A 245 41.15 11.12 42.89
C CYS A 245 42.42 11.29 43.72
N GLY A 246 43.09 12.43 43.54
CA GLY A 246 44.17 12.85 44.45
C GLY A 246 43.60 13.28 45.81
N ASP A 247 44.36 13.04 46.88
CA ASP A 247 44.02 13.39 48.28
C ASP A 247 43.34 14.76 48.40
N GLY A 248 42.00 14.78 48.54
CA GLY A 248 41.24 15.94 48.99
C GLY A 248 40.01 16.40 48.20
N ASN A 249 39.42 15.60 47.31
CA ASN A 249 38.18 16.01 46.60
C ASN A 249 36.91 15.62 47.40
N PRO A 250 36.07 16.57 47.84
CA PRO A 250 34.91 16.31 48.71
C PRO A 250 33.60 15.98 47.95
N PHE A 251 33.68 15.54 46.69
CA PHE A 251 32.51 15.22 45.85
C PHE A 251 32.18 13.72 45.78
N CYS A 252 32.81 12.89 46.61
CA CYS A 252 32.57 11.44 46.67
C CYS A 252 31.73 11.03 47.88
N ASP A 253 30.74 11.84 48.29
CA ASP A 253 29.84 11.48 49.39
C ASP A 253 28.54 10.87 48.84
N GLU A 254 28.27 9.65 49.30
CA GLU A 254 27.12 8.76 49.05
C GLU A 254 25.78 9.46 49.33
N GLY A 255 24.86 9.48 48.36
CA GLY A 255 23.55 10.11 48.52
C GLY A 255 22.46 9.45 47.67
N ASP A 256 21.54 8.77 48.37
CA ASP A 256 20.19 8.32 47.99
C ASP A 256 20.05 7.68 46.59
N ASP A 257 20.05 6.34 46.55
CA ASP A 257 19.83 5.50 45.37
C ASP A 257 18.44 5.74 44.76
N PRO A 258 18.34 6.29 43.54
CA PRO A 258 17.09 6.24 42.77
C PRO A 258 16.86 4.80 42.31
N GLU A 259 15.65 4.24 42.52
CA GLU A 259 15.25 2.98 41.86
C GLU A 259 15.37 3.21 40.34
N PRO A 260 16.26 2.48 39.63
CA PRO A 260 16.50 2.76 38.24
C PRO A 260 15.48 1.98 37.40
N ASP A 261 14.47 2.67 36.87
CA ASP A 261 13.75 2.19 35.69
C ASP A 261 14.72 2.33 34.50
N ILE A 262 15.59 1.35 34.27
CA ILE A 262 16.60 1.39 33.20
C ILE A 262 15.94 1.12 31.86
N VAL A 263 15.29 2.12 31.27
CA VAL A 263 14.92 2.07 29.85
C VAL A 263 16.17 2.39 29.04
N THR A 264 16.74 1.39 28.37
CA THR A 264 17.79 1.64 27.37
C THR A 264 17.12 2.13 26.09
N SER A 265 17.18 3.44 25.85
CA SER A 265 16.69 4.08 24.63
C SER A 265 17.86 4.37 23.69
N HIS A 266 17.83 3.85 22.46
CA HIS A 266 18.78 4.21 21.42
C HIS A 266 18.10 5.11 20.38
N SER A 267 18.66 6.29 20.12
CA SER A 267 18.11 7.27 19.17
C SER A 267 19.17 7.65 18.13
N GLU A 268 18.87 7.45 16.84
CA GLU A 268 19.77 7.87 15.74
C GLU A 268 19.00 8.65 14.68
N TYR A 269 19.71 9.50 13.94
CA TYR A 269 19.18 10.23 12.80
C TYR A 269 19.66 9.59 11.49
N VAL A 270 18.73 9.02 10.73
CA VAL A 270 19.03 8.40 9.43
C VAL A 270 18.63 9.36 8.31
N SER A 271 19.58 9.66 7.42
CA SER A 271 19.33 10.51 6.25
C SER A 271 19.84 9.80 4.99
N PRO A 272 18.97 9.08 4.26
CA PRO A 272 19.36 8.44 3.01
C PRO A 272 19.65 9.45 1.90
N GLU A 273 20.53 9.05 0.98
CA GLU A 273 20.70 9.76 -0.28
C GLU A 273 19.62 9.29 -1.28
N PRO A 274 18.97 10.19 -2.04
CA PRO A 274 17.93 9.80 -3.00
C PRO A 274 18.52 8.92 -4.11
N GLY A 275 17.87 7.79 -4.39
CA GLY A 275 18.21 6.89 -5.49
C GLY A 275 19.21 5.77 -5.16
N ASP A 276 19.68 5.67 -3.92
CA ASP A 276 20.62 4.63 -3.48
C ASP A 276 19.92 3.39 -2.89
N GLY A 277 18.91 2.85 -3.59
CA GLY A 277 18.25 1.60 -3.21
C GLY A 277 17.78 1.54 -1.74
N PRO A 278 17.57 0.34 -1.16
CA PRO A 278 17.21 0.21 0.24
C PRO A 278 18.35 0.70 1.14
N THR A 279 18.06 1.68 2.01
CA THR A 279 18.98 2.07 3.07
C THR A 279 18.91 1.05 4.19
N ILE A 280 19.96 0.25 4.31
CA ILE A 280 20.12 -0.70 5.40
C ILE A 280 21.00 -0.06 6.47
N ARG A 281 20.51 -0.01 7.71
CA ARG A 281 21.24 0.44 8.90
C ARG A 281 21.21 -0.66 9.95
N ARG A 282 22.36 -0.89 10.57
CA ARG A 282 22.53 -1.84 11.67
C ARG A 282 22.82 -1.03 12.91
N PHE A 283 22.04 -1.30 13.95
CA PHE A 283 22.20 -0.74 15.29
C PHE A 283 22.71 -1.87 16.19
N ASP A 284 23.94 -1.74 16.66
CA ASP A 284 24.52 -2.70 17.60
C ASP A 284 24.11 -2.28 19.02
N LEU A 285 23.34 -3.14 19.71
CA LEU A 285 22.72 -2.81 21.00
C LEU A 285 23.74 -2.77 22.16
N LEU A 286 25.00 -3.09 21.89
CA LEU A 286 26.07 -3.28 22.88
C LEU A 286 27.23 -2.28 22.76
N ASP A 287 27.22 -1.41 21.74
CA ASP A 287 28.36 -0.50 21.46
C ASP A 287 28.39 0.75 22.35
N GLU A 288 27.30 1.08 23.05
CA GLU A 288 27.19 2.25 23.95
C GLU A 288 27.45 1.94 25.44
N LEU A 289 27.98 0.76 25.76
CA LEU A 289 28.58 0.54 27.08
C LEU A 289 29.93 1.28 27.14
N ASP A 290 29.87 2.62 27.17
CA ASP A 290 30.97 3.47 27.60
C ASP A 290 31.43 2.96 28.97
N GLU A 291 32.75 2.86 29.17
CA GLU A 291 33.35 2.44 30.44
C GLU A 291 32.73 3.28 31.57
N PRO A 292 31.90 2.71 32.47
CA PRO A 292 31.18 3.50 33.45
C PRO A 292 32.18 4.17 34.39
N GLU A 293 32.01 5.48 34.62
CA GLU A 293 32.90 6.24 35.50
C GLU A 293 32.77 5.83 36.99
N ASP A 294 31.70 5.11 37.35
CA ASP A 294 31.41 4.62 38.70
C ASP A 294 30.99 3.14 38.66
N ALA A 295 31.88 2.25 39.11
CA ALA A 295 31.78 0.78 38.97
C ALA A 295 31.15 0.06 40.18
N ASP A 296 30.60 0.79 41.15
CA ASP A 296 30.03 0.21 42.37
C ASP A 296 28.52 -0.11 42.25
N GLU A 297 27.92 0.14 41.08
CA GLU A 297 26.48 -0.06 40.78
C GLU A 297 26.29 -0.72 39.40
N PHE A 298 26.84 -1.93 39.21
CA PHE A 298 26.48 -2.77 38.06
C PHE A 298 25.20 -3.57 38.39
N ASP A 299 24.09 -2.87 38.56
CA ASP A 299 22.79 -3.49 38.52
C ASP A 299 22.29 -3.39 37.06
N GLU A 300 22.12 -4.55 36.42
CA GLU A 300 21.43 -4.74 35.13
C GLU A 300 22.24 -4.46 33.84
N VAL A 301 23.13 -5.41 33.50
CA VAL A 301 23.49 -5.63 32.09
C VAL A 301 22.24 -6.19 31.39
N TRP A 302 21.80 -5.53 30.32
CA TRP A 302 20.67 -5.99 29.52
C TRP A 302 20.90 -7.42 29.02
N LEU A 303 20.12 -8.37 29.55
CA LEU A 303 19.99 -9.73 29.02
C LEU A 303 18.74 -9.90 28.14
N GLY A 304 17.92 -8.84 28.02
CA GLY A 304 16.87 -8.63 27.01
C GLY A 304 15.77 -9.68 26.85
N THR A 305 14.50 -9.29 27.05
CA THR A 305 13.38 -10.05 26.45
C THR A 305 13.29 -9.75 24.95
N TYR A 306 12.66 -10.65 24.19
CA TYR A 306 12.48 -10.46 22.74
C TYR A 306 11.51 -9.36 22.34
N ASP A 307 10.79 -8.77 23.28
CA ASP A 307 9.82 -7.71 22.97
C ASP A 307 10.57 -6.39 22.78
N LEU A 308 10.88 -6.07 21.53
CA LEU A 308 11.50 -4.80 21.12
C LEU A 308 10.42 -3.88 20.57
N GLU A 309 10.31 -2.67 21.13
CA GLU A 309 9.46 -1.62 20.61
C GLU A 309 10.31 -0.70 19.73
N VAL A 310 9.94 -0.60 18.45
CA VAL A 310 10.67 0.20 17.47
C VAL A 310 9.75 1.30 16.99
N GLU A 311 10.14 2.54 17.25
CA GLU A 311 9.43 3.74 16.84
C GLU A 311 10.23 4.48 15.76
N LEU A 312 9.56 4.88 14.69
CA LEU A 312 10.11 5.67 13.60
C LEU A 312 9.34 6.97 13.49
N ARG A 313 10.04 8.09 13.65
CA ARG A 313 9.46 9.43 13.56
C ARG A 313 10.12 10.26 12.47
N ASN A 314 9.34 10.76 11.53
CA ASN A 314 9.71 11.72 10.51
C ASN A 314 8.60 12.81 10.45
N PRO A 315 8.89 14.05 10.00
CA PRO A 315 7.85 15.03 9.67
C PRO A 315 6.59 14.52 8.95
N THR A 316 6.68 13.43 8.17
CA THR A 316 5.55 12.85 7.43
C THR A 316 5.08 11.47 7.93
N LEU A 317 5.80 10.84 8.86
CA LEU A 317 5.57 9.45 9.28
C LEU A 317 5.78 9.28 10.78
N ASP A 318 4.86 8.58 11.44
CA ASP A 318 4.96 8.20 12.85
C ASP A 318 4.53 6.74 12.94
N CYS A 319 5.50 5.84 13.12
CA CYS A 319 5.28 4.41 13.03
C CYS A 319 5.82 3.70 14.26
N GLU A 320 5.08 2.72 14.76
CA GLU A 320 5.48 1.91 15.91
C GLU A 320 5.24 0.44 15.57
N ALA A 321 6.19 -0.44 15.91
CA ALA A 321 5.90 -1.86 15.97
C ALA A 321 6.62 -2.54 17.12
N ARG A 322 5.97 -3.61 17.61
CA ARG A 322 6.53 -4.53 18.59
C ARG A 322 7.02 -5.78 17.88
N ILE A 323 8.31 -6.04 17.92
CA ILE A 323 8.92 -7.29 17.46
C ILE A 323 8.80 -8.28 18.61
N THR A 324 8.30 -9.48 18.35
CA THR A 324 8.18 -10.56 19.34
C THR A 324 9.17 -11.70 19.05
N GLU A 325 9.33 -12.62 20.00
CA GLU A 325 10.19 -13.83 19.84
C GLU A 325 9.82 -14.64 18.57
N SER A 326 8.53 -14.72 18.24
CA SER A 326 8.05 -15.46 17.06
C SER A 326 8.51 -14.89 15.71
N GLN A 327 8.91 -13.62 15.67
CA GLN A 327 9.33 -12.89 14.46
C GLN A 327 10.85 -12.76 14.35
N LYS A 328 11.58 -13.52 15.17
CA LYS A 328 13.03 -13.42 15.22
C LYS A 328 13.69 -13.74 13.88
N GLY A 329 14.56 -12.84 13.42
CA GLY A 329 15.30 -13.03 12.17
C GLY A 329 14.46 -12.83 10.90
N GLU A 330 13.16 -12.56 11.05
CA GLU A 330 12.27 -12.20 9.97
C GLU A 330 12.19 -10.67 9.83
N TRP A 331 11.91 -10.20 8.63
CA TRP A 331 11.59 -8.79 8.43
C TRP A 331 10.17 -8.53 8.91
N VAL A 332 10.04 -7.55 9.79
CA VAL A 332 8.76 -7.03 10.28
C VAL A 332 8.58 -5.64 9.67
N THR A 333 7.51 -5.43 8.91
CA THR A 333 7.18 -4.10 8.38
C THR A 333 6.65 -3.23 9.51
N LEU A 334 7.31 -2.10 9.74
CA LEU A 334 6.93 -1.08 10.71
C LEU A 334 5.84 -0.18 10.16
N CYS A 335 6.03 0.28 8.93
CA CYS A 335 5.07 1.10 8.21
C CYS A 335 5.40 1.18 6.73
N GLY A 336 4.46 1.79 6.03
CA GLY A 336 4.36 1.75 4.59
C GLY A 336 3.63 0.50 4.12
N PRO A 337 2.89 0.60 3.01
CA PRO A 337 2.40 -0.56 2.27
C PRO A 337 3.50 -1.61 2.04
N ASP A 338 3.12 -2.88 2.04
CA ASP A 338 3.97 -3.96 1.50
C ASP A 338 4.01 -3.80 -0.02
N LEU A 339 4.92 -2.95 -0.49
CA LEU A 339 5.08 -2.66 -1.91
C LEU A 339 6.02 -3.64 -2.56
N THR A 340 5.64 -4.91 -2.51
CA THR A 340 6.02 -5.78 -3.61
C THR A 340 5.13 -5.41 -4.80
N LEU A 341 5.47 -4.31 -5.48
CA LEU A 341 4.95 -3.95 -6.80
C LEU A 341 5.09 -5.11 -7.83
N GLU A 342 5.81 -6.18 -7.47
CA GLU A 342 5.80 -7.47 -8.17
C GLU A 342 4.38 -8.03 -8.42
N ASP A 343 3.36 -7.64 -7.64
CA ASP A 343 1.97 -8.01 -7.91
C ASP A 343 1.33 -7.22 -9.07
N PHE A 344 1.91 -6.06 -9.45
CA PHE A 344 1.47 -5.21 -10.56
C PHE A 344 2.44 -5.22 -11.75
N ASP A 345 3.24 -6.27 -11.94
CA ASP A 345 4.26 -6.31 -13.00
C ASP A 345 3.72 -6.63 -14.42
N ASP A 346 2.41 -6.88 -14.60
CA ASP A 346 1.79 -7.01 -15.93
C ASP A 346 0.28 -6.63 -16.03
N PRO A 347 -0.24 -5.54 -15.43
CA PRO A 347 -1.63 -5.17 -15.63
C PRO A 347 -1.80 -4.70 -17.07
N HIS A 348 -2.61 -5.46 -17.82
CA HIS A 348 -2.96 -5.14 -19.21
C HIS A 348 -3.70 -3.82 -19.37
N TRP A 349 -4.03 -3.11 -18.27
CA TRP A 349 -4.91 -1.96 -18.20
C TRP A 349 -4.22 -0.59 -18.03
N HIS A 350 -2.89 -0.50 -17.94
CA HIS A 350 -2.18 0.79 -17.85
C HIS A 350 -0.96 0.92 -18.77
N ASP A 351 -0.49 2.16 -18.94
CA ASP A 351 0.75 2.50 -19.67
C ASP A 351 1.66 3.34 -18.76
N GLN A 352 2.94 2.97 -18.64
CA GLN A 352 3.90 3.69 -17.81
C GLN A 352 4.78 4.60 -18.68
N ARG A 353 4.76 5.91 -18.42
CA ARG A 353 5.55 6.91 -19.16
C ARG A 353 6.29 7.82 -18.19
N GLY A 354 7.57 7.55 -17.99
CA GLY A 354 8.46 8.40 -17.18
C GLY A 354 8.18 8.35 -15.68
N GLY A 355 7.80 7.18 -15.15
CA GLY A 355 7.42 7.01 -13.73
C GLY A 355 5.97 7.38 -13.40
N VAL A 356 5.17 7.67 -14.43
CA VAL A 356 3.75 7.99 -14.30
C VAL A 356 2.92 6.90 -14.96
N HIS A 357 1.96 6.37 -14.23
CA HIS A 357 1.00 5.37 -14.71
C HIS A 357 -0.22 6.08 -15.27
N TYR A 358 -0.60 5.72 -16.50
CA TYR A 358 -1.79 6.24 -17.17
C TYR A 358 -2.85 5.14 -17.26
N VAL A 359 -4.01 5.39 -16.66
CA VAL A 359 -5.18 4.50 -16.71
C VAL A 359 -6.34 5.24 -17.35
N THR A 360 -7.05 4.61 -18.29
CA THR A 360 -8.26 5.21 -18.88
C THR A 360 -9.51 4.54 -18.33
N LEU A 361 -10.27 5.29 -17.53
CA LEU A 361 -11.52 4.85 -16.92
C LEU A 361 -12.70 5.23 -17.82
N VAL A 362 -13.69 4.34 -17.92
CA VAL A 362 -14.90 4.57 -18.72
C VAL A 362 -16.15 4.25 -17.90
N THR A 363 -17.14 5.15 -17.93
CA THR A 363 -18.50 4.89 -17.46
C THR A 363 -19.48 5.09 -18.61
N VAL A 364 -20.61 4.38 -18.59
CA VAL A 364 -21.61 4.29 -19.68
C VAL A 364 -23.04 4.30 -19.17
#